data_AF-A0A938DG56-F1
#
_entry.id   AF-A0A938DG56-F1
#
_cell.length_a   1.000
_cell.length_b   1.000
_cell.length_c   1.000
_cell.angle_alpha   90.00
_cell.angle_beta   90.00
_cell.angle_gamma   90.00
#
_symmetry.space_group_name_H-M   'P 1'
#
loop_
_entity.id
_entity.type
_entity.pdbx_description
1 polymer ?
#
loop_
_entity_poly.entity_id
_entity_poly.type
_entity_poly.pdbx_seq_one_letter_code
_entity_poly.pdbx_strand_id
1 'polypeptide(L)'
;MVEIPADADKSAIGRDVKLQRQAEGRFIRFFSEVGIADVPLVGGKNASLGEMYRELTAKGILVPNGFAVTAEAYRYTLDHEGAWTDLRKALDGLNPADVDDLARRAARAREIVYSAPTPLDLEAEIRTALARLTDEYGADLTVAVRSSATAEDLPSASFAGQHDTYLNVHGAAAVLDAIRHCFASL
;
A
#
# COMPACT_ATOMS: atom_id res chain seq x y z
N MET A 1 16.25 31.63 18.07
CA MET A 1 16.48 32.87 17.31
C MET A 1 17.74 32.65 16.47
N VAL A 2 17.57 32.36 15.17
CA VAL A 2 18.64 32.24 14.17
C VAL A 2 18.07 32.72 12.83
N GLU A 3 18.76 33.67 12.20
CA GLU A 3 18.45 34.29 10.91
C GLU A 3 18.79 33.39 9.70
N ILE A 4 18.10 33.62 8.59
CA ILE A 4 18.26 32.98 7.27
C ILE A 4 18.89 33.99 6.30
N PRO A 5 19.93 33.66 5.51
CA PRO A 5 20.29 34.46 4.35
C PRO A 5 19.50 34.02 3.11
N ALA A 6 19.02 35.03 2.39
CA ALA A 6 18.28 34.93 1.14
C ALA A 6 19.18 34.55 -0.06
N ASP A 7 18.53 33.86 -1.01
CA ASP A 7 18.92 33.56 -2.38
C ASP A 7 20.09 32.58 -2.64
N ALA A 8 19.71 31.33 -2.90
CA ALA A 8 20.48 30.41 -3.74
C ALA A 8 19.53 29.67 -4.72
N ASP A 9 19.61 30.10 -5.98
CA ASP A 9 19.30 29.40 -7.24
C ASP A 9 18.06 28.47 -7.34
N LYS A 10 16.97 29.01 -7.87
CA LYS A 10 15.73 28.27 -8.21
C LYS A 10 15.91 27.22 -9.33
N SER A 11 17.06 27.14 -10.00
CA SER A 11 17.34 26.13 -11.03
C SER A 11 17.89 24.80 -10.47
N ALA A 12 18.41 24.79 -9.24
CA ALA A 12 18.86 23.58 -8.55
C ALA A 12 17.68 22.81 -7.92
N ILE A 13 16.69 23.53 -7.38
CA ILE A 13 15.48 22.96 -6.75
C ILE A 13 14.73 22.03 -7.71
N GLY A 14 14.68 22.35 -9.00
CA GLY A 14 13.98 21.53 -10.01
C GLY A 14 14.70 20.22 -10.40
N ARG A 15 16.03 20.15 -10.26
CA ARG A 15 16.79 18.91 -10.49
C ARG A 15 16.79 18.03 -9.25
N ASP A 16 16.91 18.62 -8.07
CA ASP A 16 16.88 17.91 -6.78
C ASP A 16 15.50 17.28 -6.52
N VAL A 17 14.40 17.97 -6.85
CA VAL A 17 13.05 17.38 -6.74
C VAL A 17 12.82 16.24 -7.73
N LYS A 18 13.40 16.30 -8.94
CA LYS A 18 13.30 15.21 -9.93
C LYS A 18 14.17 14.00 -9.56
N LEU A 19 15.34 14.22 -8.96
CA LEU A 19 16.24 13.19 -8.45
C LEU A 19 15.72 12.57 -7.15
N GLN A 20 15.09 13.36 -6.26
CA GLN A 20 14.36 12.86 -5.09
C GLN A 20 13.14 12.04 -5.51
N ARG A 21 12.40 12.45 -6.53
CA ARG A 21 11.32 11.65 -7.15
C ARG A 21 11.79 10.37 -7.83
N GLN A 22 13.07 10.26 -8.19
CA GLN A 22 13.65 9.01 -8.71
C GLN A 22 14.16 8.09 -7.59
N ALA A 23 14.24 8.58 -6.35
CA ALA A 23 14.44 7.77 -5.15
C ALA A 23 13.11 7.33 -4.51
N GLU A 24 11.98 7.85 -4.99
CA GLU A 24 10.62 7.41 -4.64
C GLU A 24 10.33 6.11 -5.39
N GLY A 25 10.41 4.97 -4.67
CA GLY A 25 10.20 3.63 -5.24
C GLY A 25 8.91 3.53 -6.05
N ARG A 26 8.87 2.72 -7.10
CA ARG A 26 7.73 2.60 -8.01
C ARG A 26 6.44 2.17 -7.30
N PHE A 27 6.57 1.34 -6.27
CA PHE A 27 5.47 0.61 -5.65
C PHE A 27 5.11 1.08 -4.25
N ILE A 28 5.95 1.91 -3.65
CA ILE A 28 5.80 2.36 -2.26
C ILE A 28 5.66 3.87 -2.20
N ARG A 29 4.71 4.36 -1.39
CA ARG A 29 4.54 5.78 -1.08
C ARG A 29 4.44 5.98 0.42
N PHE A 30 5.24 6.86 1.00
CA PHE A 30 5.13 7.21 2.42
C PHE A 30 3.91 8.11 2.67
N PHE A 31 3.39 8.12 3.90
CA PHE A 31 2.27 8.99 4.26
C PHE A 31 2.60 10.49 4.12
N SER A 32 3.88 10.85 4.19
CA SER A 32 4.35 12.20 3.86
C SER A 32 4.19 12.60 2.40
N GLU A 33 3.94 11.64 1.50
CA GLU A 33 3.99 11.79 0.04
C GLU A 33 2.62 11.66 -0.63
N VAL A 34 1.58 11.24 0.12
CA VAL A 34 0.25 10.98 -0.44
C VAL A 34 -0.82 11.89 0.15
N GLY A 35 -1.83 12.19 -0.66
CA GLY A 35 -3.02 12.91 -0.25
C GLY A 35 -4.26 12.44 -1.01
N ILE A 36 -5.33 13.23 -0.95
CA ILE A 36 -6.64 12.89 -1.55
C ILE A 36 -6.56 12.70 -3.08
N ALA A 37 -5.59 13.34 -3.74
CA ALA A 37 -5.35 13.18 -5.17
C ALA A 37 -4.84 11.77 -5.53
N ASP A 38 -4.27 11.05 -4.57
CA ASP A 38 -3.64 9.74 -4.76
C ASP A 38 -4.58 8.57 -4.45
N VAL A 39 -5.87 8.82 -4.18
CA VAL A 39 -6.89 7.76 -3.96
C VAL A 39 -6.86 6.66 -5.04
N PRO A 40 -6.74 6.97 -6.35
CA PRO A 40 -6.64 5.92 -7.38
C PRO A 40 -5.37 5.07 -7.29
N LEU A 41 -4.34 5.56 -6.61
CA LEU A 41 -3.05 4.89 -6.44
C LEU A 41 -2.95 4.11 -5.13
N VAL A 42 -3.48 4.64 -4.02
CA VAL A 42 -3.28 4.07 -2.67
C VAL A 42 -4.58 3.72 -1.92
N GLY A 43 -5.75 4.07 -2.47
CA GLY A 43 -7.06 3.94 -1.82
C GLY A 43 -7.32 5.03 -0.78
N GLY A 44 -8.59 5.24 -0.40
CA GLY A 44 -8.95 6.39 0.44
C GLY A 44 -8.51 6.30 1.89
N LYS A 45 -8.32 5.11 2.45
CA LYS A 45 -7.76 4.99 3.82
C LYS A 45 -6.33 5.53 3.87
N ASN A 46 -5.48 5.10 2.93
CA ASN A 46 -4.09 5.58 2.86
C ASN A 46 -4.03 7.06 2.48
N ALA A 47 -4.85 7.51 1.54
CA ALA A 47 -4.93 8.92 1.17
C ALA A 47 -5.35 9.80 2.36
N SER A 48 -6.39 9.40 3.10
CA SER A 48 -6.84 10.11 4.30
C SER A 48 -5.77 10.12 5.40
N LEU A 49 -5.06 9.00 5.58
CA LEU A 49 -3.98 8.90 6.56
C LEU A 49 -2.78 9.78 6.19
N GLY A 50 -2.46 9.88 4.90
CA GLY A 50 -1.45 10.82 4.39
C GLY A 50 -1.83 12.28 4.60
N GLU A 51 -3.08 12.66 4.34
CA GLU A 51 -3.59 14.01 4.65
C GLU A 51 -3.48 14.31 6.15
N MET A 52 -3.91 13.37 7.01
CA MET A 52 -3.78 13.54 8.46
C MET A 52 -2.32 13.68 8.88
N TYR A 53 -1.44 12.84 8.35
CA TYR A 53 0.00 12.87 8.66
C TYR A 53 0.64 14.20 8.26
N ARG A 54 0.36 14.70 7.06
CA ARG A 54 0.92 15.96 6.55
C ARG A 54 0.37 17.19 7.28
N GLU A 55 -0.95 17.25 7.47
CA GLU A 55 -1.63 18.47 7.93
C GLU A 55 -1.75 18.58 9.46
N LEU A 56 -1.71 17.45 10.19
CA LEU A 56 -1.94 17.43 11.64
C LEU A 56 -0.64 17.29 12.45
N THR A 57 0.42 16.68 11.90
CA THR A 57 1.71 16.56 12.59
C THR A 57 2.30 17.93 12.92
N ALA A 58 2.22 18.89 11.99
CA ALA A 58 2.65 20.28 12.22
C ALA A 58 1.85 21.01 13.31
N LYS A 59 0.67 20.50 13.66
CA LYS A 59 -0.22 21.02 14.72
C LYS A 59 -0.02 20.28 16.05
N GLY A 60 0.99 19.41 16.15
CA GLY A 60 1.29 18.64 17.35
C GLY A 60 0.40 17.42 17.56
N ILE A 61 -0.42 17.04 16.59
CA ILE A 61 -1.22 15.80 16.64
C ILE A 61 -0.35 14.67 16.10
N LEU A 62 -0.13 13.66 16.93
CA LEU A 62 0.69 12.50 16.57
C LEU A 62 -0.10 11.54 15.68
N VAL A 63 0.28 11.49 14.40
CA VAL A 63 -0.18 10.47 13.46
C VAL A 63 1.00 9.52 13.20
N PRO A 64 0.87 8.20 13.41
CA PRO A 64 1.96 7.27 13.14
C PRO A 64 2.41 7.34 11.68
N ASN A 65 3.73 7.37 11.46
CA ASN A 65 4.28 7.30 10.11
C ASN A 65 4.14 5.87 9.54
N GLY A 66 4.24 5.76 8.22
CA GLY A 66 4.10 4.51 7.51
C GLY A 66 4.16 4.70 6.00
N PHE A 67 3.87 3.63 5.27
CA PHE A 67 3.84 3.64 3.82
C PHE A 67 2.66 2.84 3.28
N ALA A 68 2.21 3.22 2.09
CA ALA A 68 1.24 2.52 1.27
C ALA A 68 1.95 1.69 0.21
N VAL A 69 1.48 0.45 0.04
CA VAL A 69 1.76 -0.37 -1.14
C VAL A 69 0.73 0.00 -2.21
N THR A 70 1.18 0.41 -3.39
CA THR A 70 0.28 0.98 -4.41
C THR A 70 -0.58 -0.08 -5.10
N ALA A 71 -1.69 0.35 -5.69
CA ALA A 71 -2.50 -0.48 -6.57
C ALA A 71 -1.73 -0.97 -7.81
N GLU A 72 -0.66 -0.26 -8.21
CA GLU A 72 0.26 -0.74 -9.25
C GLU A 72 1.04 -1.96 -8.77
N ALA A 73 1.50 -2.01 -7.53
CA ALA A 73 2.19 -3.16 -6.96
C ALA A 73 1.31 -4.43 -6.96
N TYR A 74 0.02 -4.26 -6.64
CA TYR A 74 -0.95 -5.35 -6.72
C TYR A 74 -1.11 -5.89 -8.15
N ARG A 75 -1.35 -4.99 -9.12
CA ARG A 75 -1.46 -5.38 -10.54
C ARG A 75 -0.18 -6.06 -11.03
N TYR A 76 0.97 -5.49 -10.69
CA TYR A 76 2.27 -6.02 -11.07
C TYR A 76 2.52 -7.41 -10.50
N THR A 77 2.13 -7.67 -9.25
CA THR A 77 2.22 -9.01 -8.63
C THR A 77 1.33 -10.03 -9.37
N LEU A 78 0.14 -9.64 -9.80
CA LEU A 78 -0.77 -10.55 -10.51
C LEU A 78 -0.45 -10.73 -12.00
N ASP A 79 0.20 -9.73 -12.61
CA ASP A 79 0.77 -9.84 -13.97
C ASP A 79 1.99 -10.78 -13.96
N HIS A 80 2.74 -10.78 -12.86
CA HIS A 80 3.87 -11.67 -12.68
C HIS A 80 3.41 -13.13 -12.65
N GLU A 81 3.94 -13.94 -13.58
CA GLU A 81 3.65 -15.37 -13.72
C GLU A 81 2.18 -15.73 -14.02
N GLY A 82 1.36 -14.77 -14.47
CA GLY A 82 0.07 -15.06 -15.11
C GLY A 82 -1.10 -15.34 -14.16
N ALA A 83 -1.03 -14.94 -12.90
CA ALA A 83 -2.11 -15.12 -11.91
C ALA A 83 -3.45 -14.56 -12.39
N TRP A 84 -3.47 -13.48 -13.20
CA TRP A 84 -4.69 -12.98 -13.83
C TRP A 84 -5.42 -14.00 -14.70
N THR A 85 -4.67 -14.85 -15.41
CA THR A 85 -5.26 -15.88 -16.26
C THR A 85 -5.97 -16.92 -15.42
N ASP A 86 -5.35 -17.34 -14.31
CA ASP A 86 -5.93 -18.33 -13.41
C ASP A 86 -7.10 -17.77 -12.61
N LEU A 87 -7.03 -16.49 -12.20
CA LEU A 87 -8.17 -15.78 -11.59
C LEU A 87 -9.38 -15.74 -12.52
N ARG A 88 -9.17 -15.36 -13.79
CA ARG A 88 -10.26 -15.34 -14.78
C ARG A 88 -10.89 -16.70 -14.95
N LYS A 89 -10.08 -17.77 -15.03
CA LYS A 89 -10.59 -19.15 -15.12
C LYS A 89 -11.36 -19.56 -13.85
N ALA A 90 -10.87 -19.21 -12.67
CA ALA A 90 -11.51 -19.55 -11.40
C ALA A 90 -12.88 -18.87 -11.24
N LEU A 91 -13.04 -17.67 -11.79
CA LEU A 91 -14.27 -16.89 -11.75
C LEU A 91 -15.17 -17.10 -12.99
N ASP A 92 -14.74 -17.90 -13.97
CA ASP A 92 -15.49 -18.11 -15.21
C ASP A 92 -16.80 -18.87 -14.96
N GLY A 93 -17.91 -18.34 -15.49
CA GLY A 93 -19.25 -18.89 -15.27
C GLY A 93 -19.74 -18.79 -13.81
N LEU A 94 -19.18 -17.89 -13.00
CA LEU A 94 -19.66 -17.61 -11.65
C LEU A 94 -21.16 -17.27 -11.65
N ASN A 95 -21.92 -17.91 -10.77
CA ASN A 95 -23.34 -17.65 -10.59
C ASN A 95 -23.58 -16.80 -9.34
N PRO A 96 -23.95 -15.51 -9.47
CA PRO A 96 -24.18 -14.64 -8.31
C PRO A 96 -25.35 -15.04 -7.41
N ALA A 97 -26.25 -15.91 -7.89
CA ALA A 97 -27.39 -16.40 -7.11
C ALA A 97 -27.09 -17.68 -6.30
N ASP A 98 -25.91 -18.29 -6.50
CA ASP A 98 -25.49 -19.51 -5.80
C ASP A 98 -24.41 -19.16 -4.76
N VAL A 99 -24.80 -19.11 -3.50
CA VAL A 99 -23.92 -18.74 -2.38
C VAL A 99 -22.78 -19.75 -2.20
N ASP A 100 -23.02 -21.04 -2.47
CA ASP A 100 -21.99 -22.07 -2.32
C ASP A 100 -20.98 -21.99 -3.46
N ASP A 101 -21.43 -21.69 -4.69
CA ASP A 101 -20.55 -21.40 -5.83
C ASP A 101 -19.68 -20.17 -5.59
N LEU A 102 -20.29 -19.08 -5.12
CA LEU A 102 -19.58 -17.87 -4.71
C LEU A 102 -18.50 -18.17 -3.68
N ALA A 103 -18.83 -18.91 -2.61
CA ALA A 103 -17.89 -19.23 -1.53
C ALA A 103 -16.70 -20.07 -2.03
N ARG A 104 -16.96 -21.11 -2.83
CA ARG A 104 -15.91 -21.97 -3.41
C ARG A 104 -14.98 -21.19 -4.34
N ARG A 105 -15.56 -20.38 -5.24
CA ARG A 105 -14.79 -19.60 -6.22
C ARG A 105 -14.01 -18.48 -5.57
N ALA A 106 -14.59 -17.80 -4.58
CA ALA A 106 -13.88 -16.81 -3.78
C ALA A 106 -12.70 -17.45 -3.04
N ALA A 107 -12.89 -18.60 -2.38
CA ALA A 107 -11.78 -19.32 -1.75
C ALA A 107 -10.66 -19.65 -2.74
N ARG A 108 -11.01 -20.13 -3.94
CA ARG A 108 -10.03 -20.41 -4.99
C ARG A 108 -9.31 -19.15 -5.49
N ALA A 109 -10.02 -18.04 -5.65
CA ALA A 109 -9.42 -16.77 -6.05
C ALA A 109 -8.41 -16.28 -5.01
N ARG A 110 -8.74 -16.37 -3.71
CA ARG A 110 -7.82 -16.02 -2.62
C ARG A 110 -6.56 -16.87 -2.62
N GLU A 111 -6.68 -18.17 -2.85
CA GLU A 111 -5.52 -19.06 -2.98
C GLU A 111 -4.60 -18.65 -4.13
N ILE A 112 -5.16 -18.29 -5.29
CA ILE A 112 -4.40 -17.86 -6.46
C ILE A 112 -3.63 -16.58 -6.16
N VAL A 113 -4.30 -15.57 -5.59
CA VAL A 113 -3.65 -14.29 -5.24
C VAL A 113 -2.58 -14.49 -4.18
N TYR A 114 -2.87 -15.26 -3.13
CA TYR A 114 -1.90 -15.53 -2.07
C TYR A 114 -0.67 -16.26 -2.62
N SER A 115 -0.87 -17.22 -3.53
CA SER A 115 0.21 -18.03 -4.11
C SER A 115 1.03 -17.30 -5.17
N ALA A 116 0.57 -16.15 -5.68
CA ALA A 116 1.33 -15.35 -6.63
C ALA A 116 2.64 -14.87 -5.98
N PRO A 117 3.81 -15.16 -6.59
CA PRO A 117 5.08 -14.76 -6.02
C PRO A 117 5.22 -13.23 -6.08
N THR A 118 5.67 -12.64 -4.99
CA THR A 118 6.01 -11.21 -4.95
C THR A 118 7.24 -10.96 -5.82
N PRO A 119 7.16 -10.06 -6.82
CA PRO A 119 8.32 -9.69 -7.63
C PRO A 119 9.49 -9.18 -6.76
N LEU A 120 10.72 -9.54 -7.11
CA LEU A 120 11.92 -9.26 -6.29
C LEU A 120 12.19 -7.76 -6.10
N ASP A 121 11.86 -6.94 -7.10
CA ASP A 121 11.97 -5.48 -7.04
C ASP A 121 10.93 -4.87 -6.09
N LEU A 122 9.69 -5.35 -6.13
CA LEU A 122 8.66 -4.98 -5.15
C LEU A 122 9.06 -5.38 -3.72
N GLU A 123 9.55 -6.60 -3.54
CA GLU A 123 10.04 -7.07 -2.25
C GLU A 123 11.18 -6.16 -1.71
N ALA A 124 12.12 -5.78 -2.57
CA ALA A 124 13.23 -4.91 -2.20
C ALA A 124 12.75 -3.51 -1.78
N GLU A 125 11.75 -2.93 -2.48
CA GLU A 125 11.18 -1.64 -2.09
C GLU A 125 10.47 -1.71 -0.73
N ILE A 126 9.69 -2.77 -0.47
CA ILE A 126 9.01 -2.99 0.82
C ILE A 126 10.05 -3.09 1.95
N ARG A 127 11.11 -3.88 1.75
CA ARG A 127 12.19 -4.03 2.74
C ARG A 127 12.90 -2.72 3.02
N THR A 128 13.16 -1.93 1.98
CA THR A 128 13.78 -0.61 2.11
C THR A 128 12.89 0.35 2.89
N ALA A 129 11.60 0.37 2.60
CA ALA A 129 10.65 1.22 3.31
C ALA A 129 10.49 0.82 4.79
N LEU A 130 10.46 -0.49 5.09
CA LEU A 130 10.41 -0.99 6.45
C LEU A 130 11.70 -0.68 7.23
N ALA A 131 12.87 -0.79 6.59
CA ALA A 131 14.15 -0.42 7.19
C ALA A 131 14.15 1.06 7.59
N ARG A 132 13.66 1.95 6.72
CA ARG A 132 13.49 3.38 7.04
C ARG A 132 12.62 3.62 8.27
N LEU A 133 11.50 2.91 8.41
CA LEU A 133 10.66 3.01 9.61
C LEU A 133 11.36 2.44 10.85
N THR A 134 12.14 1.37 10.68
CA THR A 134 12.91 0.76 11.77
C THR A 134 14.00 1.72 12.27
N ASP A 135 14.64 2.48 11.37
CA ASP A 135 15.61 3.52 11.74
C ASP A 135 14.94 4.67 12.52
N GLU A 136 13.68 4.99 12.20
CA GLU A 136 12.90 6.04 12.88
C GLU A 136 12.38 5.61 14.26
N TYR A 137 11.82 4.39 14.36
CA TYR A 137 11.11 3.91 15.54
C TYR A 137 11.88 2.90 16.40
N GLY A 138 13.02 2.40 15.93
CA GLY A 138 13.87 1.43 16.61
C GLY A 138 13.66 -0.02 16.18
N ALA A 139 14.58 -0.88 16.60
CA ALA A 139 14.65 -2.29 16.18
C ALA A 139 13.44 -3.13 16.59
N ASP A 140 12.75 -2.77 17.67
CA ASP A 140 11.55 -3.46 18.17
C ASP A 140 10.26 -3.01 17.48
N LEU A 141 10.35 -2.26 16.37
CA LEU A 141 9.19 -1.79 15.61
C LEU A 141 8.25 -2.94 15.25
N THR A 142 6.97 -2.76 15.56
CA THR A 142 5.89 -3.57 15.00
C THR A 142 4.95 -2.67 14.20
N VAL A 143 4.37 -3.23 13.14
CA VAL A 143 3.49 -2.49 12.22
C VAL A 143 2.11 -3.13 12.16
N ALA A 144 1.13 -2.32 11.76
CA ALA A 144 -0.18 -2.80 11.33
C ALA A 144 -0.22 -2.82 9.81
N VAL A 145 -0.54 -3.98 9.22
CA VAL A 145 -0.76 -4.13 7.78
C VAL A 145 -2.25 -4.17 7.52
N ARG A 146 -2.75 -3.25 6.70
CA ARG A 146 -4.19 -3.03 6.48
C ARG A 146 -4.46 -2.89 4.99
N SER A 147 -5.56 -3.47 4.52
CA SER A 147 -6.01 -3.19 3.16
C SER A 147 -6.55 -1.76 3.03
N SER A 148 -6.35 -1.20 1.84
CA SER A 148 -6.91 0.08 1.41
C SER A 148 -7.27 -0.05 -0.06
N ALA A 149 -8.46 -0.54 -0.35
CA ALA A 149 -8.90 -0.72 -1.73
C ALA A 149 -9.35 0.61 -2.36
N THR A 150 -9.05 0.79 -3.65
CA THR A 150 -9.33 2.04 -4.39
C THR A 150 -10.82 2.28 -4.65
N ALA A 151 -11.66 1.26 -4.45
CA ALA A 151 -13.10 1.31 -4.70
C ALA A 151 -13.94 1.46 -3.41
N GLU A 152 -13.31 1.50 -2.23
CA GLU A 152 -14.01 1.65 -0.94
C GLU A 152 -14.70 3.02 -0.77
N ASP A 153 -14.28 4.02 -1.56
CA ASP A 153 -14.73 5.41 -1.46
C ASP A 153 -15.66 5.84 -2.61
N LEU A 154 -16.18 4.89 -3.40
CA LEU A 154 -17.26 5.20 -4.34
C LEU A 154 -18.53 5.56 -3.53
N PRO A 155 -19.27 6.64 -3.89
CA PRO A 155 -20.45 7.10 -3.15
C PRO A 155 -21.53 6.03 -2.93
N SER A 156 -21.53 4.96 -3.71
CA SER A 156 -22.52 3.88 -3.74
C SER A 156 -22.02 2.53 -3.20
N ALA A 157 -20.77 2.42 -2.74
CA ALA A 157 -20.21 1.14 -2.28
C ALA A 157 -19.37 1.32 -1.02
N SER A 158 -19.80 0.71 0.09
CA SER A 158 -19.02 0.63 1.33
C SER A 158 -18.71 -0.83 1.62
N PHE A 159 -17.42 -1.17 1.71
CA PHE A 159 -16.94 -2.52 2.02
C PHE A 159 -16.41 -2.62 3.46
N ALA A 160 -17.03 -1.86 4.37
CA ALA A 160 -16.61 -1.83 5.78
C ALA A 160 -16.65 -3.24 6.41
N GLY A 161 -15.52 -3.67 6.97
CA GLY A 161 -15.39 -4.94 7.68
C GLY A 161 -15.15 -6.18 6.81
N GLN A 162 -14.95 -6.03 5.50
CA GLN A 162 -14.69 -7.19 4.61
C GLN A 162 -13.22 -7.53 4.42
N HIS A 163 -12.31 -6.64 4.79
CA HIS A 163 -10.89 -6.82 4.50
C HIS A 163 -10.02 -7.04 5.74
N ASP A 164 -8.94 -7.81 5.56
CA ASP A 164 -8.07 -8.23 6.63
C ASP A 164 -7.18 -7.09 7.17
N THR A 165 -6.95 -7.12 8.48
CA THR A 165 -6.01 -6.26 9.18
C THR A 165 -5.13 -7.13 10.08
N TYR A 166 -3.83 -7.03 9.90
CA TYR A 166 -2.82 -7.74 10.68
C TYR A 166 -2.14 -6.75 11.61
N LEU A 167 -2.20 -7.01 12.92
CA LEU A 167 -1.65 -6.13 13.95
C LEU A 167 -0.38 -6.73 14.55
N ASN A 168 0.48 -5.87 15.10
CA ASN A 168 1.70 -6.28 15.79
C ASN A 168 2.63 -7.17 14.94
N VAL A 169 2.71 -6.87 13.65
CA VAL A 169 3.54 -7.60 12.69
C VAL A 169 4.97 -7.12 12.82
N HIS A 170 5.91 -8.04 13.04
CA HIS A 170 7.32 -7.72 13.26
C HIS A 170 8.22 -8.41 12.22
N GLY A 171 9.17 -7.64 11.68
CA GLY A 171 10.15 -8.12 10.72
C GLY A 171 9.64 -8.24 9.28
N ALA A 172 10.56 -8.07 8.33
CA ALA A 172 10.22 -7.96 6.91
C ALA A 172 9.48 -9.19 6.34
N ALA A 173 9.84 -10.40 6.76
CA ALA A 173 9.19 -11.62 6.27
C ALA A 173 7.71 -11.68 6.65
N ALA A 174 7.37 -11.35 7.91
CA ALA A 174 5.99 -11.33 8.37
C ALA A 174 5.18 -10.19 7.73
N VAL A 175 5.82 -9.03 7.49
CA VAL A 175 5.18 -7.92 6.76
C VAL A 175 4.85 -8.30 5.32
N LEU A 176 5.77 -8.96 4.61
CA LEU A 176 5.54 -9.44 3.24
C LEU A 176 4.40 -10.47 3.18
N ASP A 177 4.35 -11.41 4.12
CA ASP A 177 3.27 -12.40 4.21
C ASP A 177 1.93 -11.75 4.53
N ALA A 178 1.89 -10.80 5.47
CA ALA A 178 0.69 -10.03 5.78
C ALA A 178 0.20 -9.20 4.58
N ILE A 179 1.10 -8.63 3.76
CA ILE A 179 0.74 -7.92 2.52
C ILE A 179 0.10 -8.88 1.52
N ARG A 180 0.66 -10.09 1.34
CA ARG A 180 0.09 -11.12 0.45
C ARG A 180 -1.30 -11.55 0.90
N HIS A 181 -1.50 -11.69 2.21
CA HIS A 181 -2.82 -11.93 2.77
C HIS A 181 -3.80 -10.77 2.52
N CYS A 182 -3.38 -9.52 2.72
CA CYS A 182 -4.21 -8.36 2.40
C CYS A 182 -4.59 -8.32 0.90
N PHE A 183 -3.66 -8.65 0.00
CA PHE A 183 -3.94 -8.78 -1.43
C PHE A 183 -4.98 -9.86 -1.71
N ALA A 184 -4.86 -11.02 -1.05
CA ALA A 184 -5.82 -12.11 -1.18
C ALA A 184 -7.18 -11.78 -0.55
N SER A 185 -7.29 -10.79 0.34
CA SER A 185 -8.56 -10.36 0.94
C SER A 185 -9.40 -9.41 0.07
N LEU A 186 -8.93 -9.08 -1.14
CA LEU A 186 -9.59 -8.20 -2.11
C LEU A 186 -10.61 -8.94 -3.00
#